data_AF-A0A644XNF6-F1
#
_entry.id   AF-A0A644XNF6-F1
#
_cell.length_a   1.000
_cell.length_b   1.000
_cell.length_c   1.000
_cell.angle_alpha   90.00
_cell.angle_beta   90.00
_cell.angle_gamma   90.00
#
_symmetry.space_group_name_H-M   'P 1'
#
loop_
_entity.id
_entity.type
_entity.pdbx_description
1 polymer ?
#
loop_
_entity_poly.entity_id
_entity_poly.type
_entity_poly.pdbx_seq_one_letter_code
_entity_poly.pdbx_strand_id
1 'polypeptide(L)'
;MNKSIKENLKKKKRPGYTLVEMVLVITILGILTSLGFMKFGQVQRNAKEKADYVAASSIATAANLAIQDDAAIDGMKKEPLELTLKDLVDKNYLTKVPKPQSKDAEFTIEIKEDTVIVRVGNEVFYPKEYVEKN
;
A
#
# COMPACT_ATOMS: atom_id res chain seq x y z
N MET A 1 -52.72 -18.89 -49.59
CA MET A 1 -51.53 -18.62 -48.73
C MET A 1 -51.37 -17.11 -48.58
N ASN A 2 -51.56 -16.56 -47.38
CA ASN A 2 -51.82 -15.12 -47.15
C ASN A 2 -50.62 -14.21 -47.43
N LYS A 3 -50.79 -13.32 -48.41
CA LYS A 3 -49.80 -12.31 -48.86
C LYS A 3 -49.32 -11.40 -47.71
N SER A 4 -50.15 -11.22 -46.68
CA SER A 4 -49.89 -10.40 -45.48
C SER A 4 -48.78 -10.95 -44.57
N ILE A 5 -48.54 -12.26 -44.57
CA ILE A 5 -47.49 -12.88 -43.73
C ILE A 5 -46.10 -12.69 -44.36
N LYS A 6 -46.00 -12.72 -45.70
CA LYS A 6 -44.73 -12.46 -46.42
C LYS A 6 -44.27 -11.00 -46.32
N GLU A 7 -45.20 -10.06 -46.20
CA GLU A 7 -44.90 -8.62 -46.01
C GLU A 7 -44.26 -8.33 -44.64
N ASN A 8 -44.74 -8.98 -43.58
CA ASN A 8 -44.23 -8.76 -42.21
C ASN A 8 -42.84 -9.36 -41.95
N LEU A 9 -42.44 -10.40 -42.70
CA LEU A 9 -41.10 -11.00 -42.61
C LEU A 9 -40.01 -10.15 -43.29
N LYS A 10 -40.36 -9.33 -44.29
CA LYS A 10 -39.40 -8.45 -44.98
C LYS A 10 -39.05 -7.19 -44.20
N LYS A 11 -39.87 -6.79 -43.22
CA LYS A 11 -39.77 -5.49 -42.51
C LYS A 11 -39.07 -5.54 -41.14
N LYS A 12 -38.48 -6.68 -40.74
CA LYS A 12 -37.74 -6.82 -39.47
C LYS A 12 -36.25 -7.13 -39.66
N LYS A 13 -35.60 -6.58 -40.69
CA LYS A 13 -34.13 -6.48 -40.69
C LYS A 13 -33.73 -5.44 -39.65
N ARG A 14 -33.50 -5.88 -38.42
CA ARG A 14 -32.82 -5.05 -37.44
C ARG A 14 -31.39 -4.86 -37.96
N PRO A 15 -30.87 -3.63 -38.07
CA PRO A 15 -29.46 -3.44 -38.35
C PRO A 15 -28.68 -4.16 -37.23
N GLY A 16 -27.98 -5.22 -37.60
CA GLY A 16 -27.08 -5.93 -36.70
C GLY A 16 -25.69 -5.33 -36.78
N TYR A 17 -24.98 -5.33 -35.65
CA TYR A 17 -23.56 -4.99 -35.57
C TYR A 17 -22.77 -5.83 -36.59
N THR A 18 -21.87 -5.21 -37.34
CA THR A 18 -21.06 -5.95 -38.33
C THR A 18 -19.88 -6.63 -37.65
N LEU A 19 -19.40 -7.75 -38.19
CA LEU A 19 -18.19 -8.40 -37.65
C LEU A 19 -16.96 -7.47 -37.69
N VAL A 20 -16.88 -6.63 -38.73
CA VAL A 20 -15.82 -5.63 -38.89
C VAL A 20 -15.76 -4.67 -37.70
N GLU A 21 -16.92 -4.27 -37.21
CA GLU A 21 -17.06 -3.35 -36.09
C GLU A 21 -16.58 -3.99 -34.78
N MET A 22 -16.83 -5.28 -34.57
CA MET A 22 -16.28 -6.04 -33.43
C MET A 22 -14.77 -6.24 -33.54
N VAL A 23 -14.26 -6.54 -34.73
CA VAL A 23 -12.81 -6.71 -34.97
C VAL A 23 -12.07 -5.42 -34.68
N LEU A 24 -12.56 -4.28 -35.18
CA LEU A 24 -11.92 -2.98 -34.93
C LEU A 24 -11.88 -2.63 -33.43
N VAL A 25 -12.95 -2.92 -32.69
CA VAL A 25 -13.04 -2.65 -31.25
C VAL A 25 -12.00 -3.46 -30.46
N ILE A 26 -11.92 -4.78 -30.67
CA ILE A 26 -10.96 -5.62 -29.96
C ILE A 26 -9.51 -5.30 -30.36
N THR A 27 -9.28 -4.86 -31.61
CA THR A 27 -7.96 -4.43 -32.07
C THR A 27 -7.51 -3.17 -31.33
N ILE A 28 -8.36 -2.13 -31.24
CA ILE A 28 -8.03 -0.90 -30.51
C ILE A 28 -7.85 -1.19 -29.02
N LEU A 29 -8.74 -1.98 -28.41
CA LEU A 29 -8.59 -2.42 -27.03
C LEU A 29 -7.29 -3.20 -26.81
N GLY A 30 -6.88 -4.06 -27.73
CA GLY A 30 -5.61 -4.80 -27.68
C GLY A 30 -4.39 -3.89 -27.67
N ILE A 31 -4.38 -2.85 -28.50
CA ILE A 31 -3.28 -1.88 -28.56
C ILE A 31 -3.22 -1.05 -27.27
N LEU A 32 -4.37 -0.55 -26.79
CA LEU A 32 -4.44 0.25 -25.56
C LEU A 32 -4.04 -0.55 -24.32
N THR A 33 -4.55 -1.78 -24.21
CA THR A 33 -4.22 -2.67 -23.09
C THR A 33 -2.74 -3.02 -23.10
N SER A 34 -2.16 -3.30 -24.27
CA SER A 34 -0.72 -3.59 -24.41
C SER A 34 0.18 -2.49 -23.83
N LEU A 35 -0.15 -1.22 -24.05
CA LEU A 35 0.62 -0.09 -23.51
C LEU A 35 0.34 0.18 -22.02
N GLY A 36 -0.89 -0.04 -21.57
CA GLY A 36 -1.34 0.33 -20.22
C GLY A 36 -0.68 -0.44 -19.07
N PHE A 37 -0.28 -1.69 -19.28
CA PHE A 37 0.20 -2.56 -18.19
C PHE A 37 1.60 -2.21 -17.67
N MET A 38 2.50 -1.65 -18.49
CA MET A 38 3.92 -1.51 -18.12
C MET A 38 4.19 -0.51 -16.98
N LYS A 39 3.30 0.44 -16.70
CA LYS A 39 3.53 1.48 -15.67
C LYS A 39 2.99 1.13 -14.28
N PHE A 40 2.04 0.20 -14.19
CA PHE A 40 1.30 -0.03 -12.95
C PHE A 40 2.15 -0.66 -11.85
N GLY A 41 3.02 -1.63 -12.20
CA GLY A 41 3.81 -2.38 -11.21
C GLY A 41 4.80 -1.52 -10.42
N GLN A 42 5.56 -0.65 -11.11
CA GLN A 42 6.56 0.20 -10.46
C GLN A 42 5.91 1.27 -9.59
N VAL A 43 4.82 1.89 -10.07
CA VAL A 43 4.08 2.90 -9.30
C VAL A 43 3.48 2.27 -8.04
N GLN A 44 2.90 1.08 -8.16
CA GLN A 44 2.34 0.35 -7.02
C GLN A 44 3.40 0.00 -5.99
N ARG A 45 4.57 -0.50 -6.42
CA ARG A 45 5.69 -0.80 -5.52
C ARG A 45 6.19 0.44 -4.80
N ASN A 46 6.45 1.51 -5.54
CA ASN A 46 6.92 2.78 -4.96
C ASN A 46 5.89 3.39 -3.99
N ALA A 47 4.59 3.25 -4.28
CA ALA A 47 3.53 3.70 -3.38
C ALA A 47 3.51 2.90 -2.06
N LYS A 48 3.68 1.57 -2.14
CA LYS A 48 3.77 0.70 -0.97
C LYS A 48 4.99 1.04 -0.10
N GLU A 49 6.17 1.18 -0.71
CA GLU A 49 7.40 1.55 0.01
C GLU A 49 7.27 2.93 0.70
N LYS A 50 6.64 3.90 0.04
CA LYS A 50 6.35 5.21 0.64
C LYS A 50 5.32 5.14 1.77
N ALA A 51 4.28 4.32 1.64
CA ALA A 51 3.29 4.11 2.70
C ALA A 51 3.95 3.51 3.95
N ASP A 52 4.84 2.54 3.76
CA ASP A 52 5.59 1.92 4.85
C ASP A 52 6.55 2.90 5.51
N TYR A 53 7.19 3.79 4.75
CA TYR A 53 7.98 4.89 5.31
C TYR A 53 7.13 5.83 6.19
N VAL A 54 5.94 6.23 5.72
CA VAL A 54 5.04 7.11 6.50
C VAL A 54 4.56 6.42 7.77
N ALA A 55 4.23 5.13 7.69
CA ALA A 55 3.88 4.32 8.85
C ALA A 55 5.05 4.23 9.86
N ALA A 56 6.26 3.94 9.37
CA ALA A 56 7.47 3.89 10.18
C ALA A 56 7.81 5.23 10.83
N SER A 57 7.68 6.34 10.09
CA SER A 57 7.86 7.68 10.64
C SER A 57 6.84 8.01 11.72
N SER A 58 5.59 7.60 11.55
CA SER A 58 4.53 7.82 12.56
C SER A 58 4.82 7.03 13.84
N ILE A 59 5.28 5.78 13.69
CA ILE A 59 5.75 4.95 14.81
C ILE A 59 6.93 5.63 15.51
N ALA A 60 7.91 6.14 14.75
CA ALA A 60 9.07 6.81 15.33
C ALA A 60 8.69 8.09 16.09
N THR A 61 7.74 8.88 15.56
CA THR A 61 7.19 10.04 16.28
C THR A 61 6.50 9.61 17.58
N ALA A 62 5.67 8.56 17.54
CA ALA A 62 5.02 8.03 18.73
C ALA A 62 6.04 7.54 19.78
N ALA A 63 7.09 6.84 19.34
CA ALA A 63 8.19 6.40 20.19
C ALA A 63 8.94 7.57 20.83
N ASN A 64 9.29 8.59 20.05
CA ASN A 64 9.96 9.78 20.57
C ASN A 64 9.09 10.53 21.58
N LEU A 65 7.77 10.62 21.34
CA LEU A 65 6.83 11.20 22.30
C LEU A 65 6.79 10.39 23.59
N ALA A 66 6.76 9.06 23.50
CA ALA A 66 6.78 8.17 24.67
C ALA A 66 8.11 8.22 25.44
N ILE A 67 9.23 8.53 24.78
CA ILE A 67 10.54 8.72 25.41
C ILE A 67 10.60 10.08 26.14
N GLN A 68 10.02 11.13 25.55
CA GLN A 68 10.00 12.47 26.13
C GLN A 68 8.99 12.61 27.28
N ASP A 69 7.90 11.84 27.26
CA ASP A 69 6.97 11.79 28.36
C ASP A 69 7.56 10.93 29.50
N ASP A 70 8.24 11.57 30.45
CA ASP A 70 8.84 10.94 31.64
C ASP A 70 7.86 10.00 32.38
N ALA A 71 6.55 10.28 32.32
CA ALA A 71 5.50 9.46 32.92
C ALA A 71 5.32 8.07 32.26
N ALA A 72 5.74 7.92 30.99
CA ALA A 72 5.76 6.63 30.31
C ALA A 72 7.03 5.82 30.62
N ILE A 73 8.13 6.49 31.04
CA ILE A 73 9.47 5.90 31.23
C ILE A 73 9.71 5.47 32.69
N ASP A 74 8.80 5.76 33.63
CA ASP A 74 9.00 5.41 35.05
C ASP A 74 9.07 3.88 35.32
N GLY A 75 8.67 3.05 34.34
CA GLY A 75 8.89 1.60 34.32
C GLY A 75 9.89 1.09 33.27
N MET A 76 10.42 1.96 32.40
CA MET A 76 11.31 1.62 31.28
C MET A 76 12.78 2.02 31.54
N LYS A 77 13.17 2.23 32.80
CA LYS A 77 14.57 2.34 33.25
C LYS A 77 15.26 0.98 33.28
N LYS A 78 15.25 0.25 32.17
CA LYS A 78 16.26 -0.78 31.92
C LYS A 78 17.07 -0.27 30.74
N GLU A 79 18.37 -0.14 30.95
CA GLU A 79 19.27 -0.10 29.81
C GLU A 79 19.45 -1.55 29.32
N PRO A 80 19.19 -1.86 28.05
CA PRO A 80 18.68 -0.99 26.99
C PRO A 80 17.16 -0.77 27.04
N LEU A 81 16.70 0.40 26.59
CA LEU A 81 15.30 0.84 26.58
C LEU A 81 14.46 -0.07 25.66
N GLU A 82 13.78 -1.07 26.22
CA GLU A 82 12.91 -1.97 25.46
C GLU A 82 11.52 -1.34 25.29
N LEU A 83 11.36 -0.50 24.26
CA LEU A 83 10.07 0.05 23.85
C LEU A 83 9.43 -0.82 22.76
N THR A 84 8.33 -1.51 23.07
CA THR A 84 7.62 -2.33 22.09
C THR A 84 6.49 -1.53 21.44
N LEU A 85 6.12 -1.87 20.20
CA LEU A 85 4.94 -1.32 19.51
C LEU A 85 3.63 -1.50 20.30
N LYS A 86 3.54 -2.55 21.13
CA LYS A 86 2.39 -2.78 22.01
C LYS A 86 2.31 -1.73 23.11
N ASP A 87 3.45 -1.36 23.70
CA ASP A 87 3.51 -0.32 24.74
C ASP A 87 3.04 1.04 24.21
N LEU A 88 3.31 1.33 22.93
CA LEU A 88 2.82 2.53 22.26
C LEU A 88 1.30 2.52 22.07
N VAL A 89 0.70 1.35 21.83
CA VAL A 89 -0.75 1.22 21.73
C VAL A 89 -1.40 1.31 23.09
N ASP A 90 -0.86 0.59 24.08
CA ASP A 90 -1.40 0.52 25.43
C ASP A 90 -1.33 1.87 26.15
N LYS A 91 -0.28 2.66 25.88
CA LYS A 91 -0.12 4.03 26.39
C LYS A 91 -0.76 5.09 25.47
N ASN A 92 -1.52 4.67 24.46
CA ASN A 92 -2.30 5.53 23.58
C ASN A 92 -1.47 6.54 22.75
N TYR A 93 -0.18 6.27 22.55
CA TYR A 93 0.69 6.98 21.60
C TYR A 93 0.42 6.56 20.15
N LEU A 94 -0.11 5.36 19.95
CA LEU A 94 -0.46 4.81 18.65
C LEU A 94 -1.86 4.18 18.70
N THR A 95 -2.76 4.58 17.81
CA THR A 95 -4.14 4.03 17.80
C THR A 95 -4.18 2.56 17.39
N LYS A 96 -3.26 2.14 16.53
CA LYS A 96 -3.11 0.77 16.04
C LYS A 96 -1.74 0.60 15.42
N VAL A 97 -1.13 -0.57 15.58
CA VAL A 97 0.09 -0.93 14.85
C VAL A 97 -0.22 -0.98 13.35
N PRO A 98 0.37 -0.12 12.51
CA PRO A 98 0.19 -0.18 11.07
C PRO A 98 0.78 -1.49 10.54
N LYS A 99 0.26 -1.99 9.42
CA LYS A 99 0.79 -3.18 8.74
C LYS A 99 1.59 -2.76 7.51
N PRO A 100 2.83 -3.26 7.33
CA PRO A 100 3.59 -3.02 6.10
C PRO A 100 2.82 -3.49 4.86
N GLN A 101 2.95 -2.75 3.77
CA GLN A 101 2.33 -3.02 2.47
C GLN A 101 3.34 -3.46 1.41
N SER A 102 4.62 -3.13 1.59
CA SER A 102 5.72 -3.52 0.72
C SER A 102 6.25 -4.93 1.03
N LYS A 103 6.23 -5.33 2.32
CA LYS A 103 6.79 -6.60 2.81
C LYS A 103 5.78 -7.35 3.66
N ASP A 104 5.90 -8.67 3.67
CA ASP A 104 5.10 -9.57 4.52
C ASP A 104 5.82 -9.82 5.85
N ALA A 105 5.95 -8.75 6.64
CA ALA A 105 6.56 -8.78 7.97
C ALA A 105 5.91 -7.71 8.84
N GLU A 106 6.16 -7.76 10.15
CA GLU A 106 5.69 -6.73 11.09
C GLU A 106 6.73 -5.62 11.26
N PHE A 107 6.28 -4.44 11.67
CA PHE A 107 7.19 -3.38 12.10
C PHE A 107 7.86 -3.78 13.42
N THR A 108 9.11 -3.38 13.61
CA THR A 108 9.84 -3.48 14.89
C THR A 108 10.53 -2.16 15.18
N ILE A 109 10.68 -1.83 16.47
CA ILE A 109 11.34 -0.60 16.93
C ILE A 109 12.61 -1.00 17.66
N GLU A 110 13.71 -0.32 17.36
CA GLU A 110 14.98 -0.40 18.08
C GLU A 110 15.39 1.03 18.46
N ILE A 111 15.83 1.22 19.70
CA ILE A 111 16.38 2.51 20.15
C ILE A 111 17.89 2.32 20.31
N LYS A 112 18.69 3.04 19.53
CA LYS A 112 20.16 3.06 19.67
C LYS A 112 20.61 4.50 19.90
N GLU A 113 21.31 4.73 21.01
CA GLU A 113 21.97 6.02 21.34
C GLU A 113 21.08 7.25 21.00
N ASP A 114 19.83 7.25 21.49
CA ASP A 114 18.86 8.35 21.30
C ASP A 114 18.22 8.46 19.90
N THR A 115 18.48 7.49 19.00
CA THR A 115 17.81 7.41 17.69
C THR A 115 16.79 6.26 17.66
N VAL A 116 15.54 6.59 17.33
CA VAL A 116 14.49 5.60 17.06
C VAL A 116 14.64 5.05 15.65
N ILE A 117 14.90 3.75 15.55
CA ILE A 117 15.00 2.99 14.32
C ILE A 117 13.74 2.14 14.18
N VAL A 118 13.06 2.24 13.05
CA VAL A 118 11.90 1.40 12.74
C VAL A 118 12.23 0.52 11.55
N ARG A 119 12.15 -0.80 11.77
CA ARG A 119 12.47 -1.84 10.79
C ARG A 119 11.21 -2.59 10.37
N VAL A 120 11.29 -3.22 9.20
CA VAL A 120 10.36 -4.26 8.75
C VAL A 120 11.20 -5.46 8.36
N GLY A 121 11.20 -6.51 9.18
CA GLY A 121 12.16 -7.60 9.07
C GLY A 121 13.59 -7.08 9.21
N ASN A 122 14.40 -7.19 8.15
CA ASN A 122 15.81 -6.79 8.16
C ASN A 122 16.07 -5.41 7.52
N GLU A 123 15.05 -4.75 6.96
CA GLU A 123 15.18 -3.46 6.29
C GLU A 123 14.78 -2.32 7.24
N VAL A 124 15.62 -1.28 7.30
CA VAL A 124 15.31 -0.04 8.03
C VAL A 124 14.42 0.83 7.16
N PHE A 125 13.22 1.13 7.64
CA PHE A 125 12.30 2.06 6.97
C PHE A 125 12.41 3.47 7.55
N TYR A 126 12.81 3.62 8.82
CA TYR A 126 13.07 4.92 9.42
C TYR A 126 14.28 4.86 10.38
N PRO A 127 15.17 5.87 10.40
CA PRO A 127 15.22 7.02 9.49
C PRO A 127 15.72 6.64 8.08
N LYS A 128 15.40 7.47 7.06
CA LYS A 128 15.78 7.23 5.65
C LYS A 128 17.29 7.11 5.43
N GLU A 129 18.06 7.81 6.24
CA GLU A 129 19.52 7.83 6.22
C GLU A 129 20.03 7.23 7.52
N TYR A 130 19.81 5.93 7.70
CA TYR A 130 20.45 5.21 8.79
C TYR A 130 21.87 4.81 8.38
N VAL A 131 22.86 5.48 8.96
CA VAL A 131 24.27 5.08 8.88
C VAL A 131 24.60 4.38 10.19
N GLU A 132 24.94 3.10 10.15
CA GLU A 132 25.55 2.44 11.32
C GLU A 132 26.86 3.17 11.61
N LYS A 133 26.88 3.96 12.69
CA LYS A 133 28.15 4.42 13.25
C LYS A 133 28.86 3.18 13.80
N ASN A 134 29.98 2.83 13.16
CA ASN A 134 30.95 1.86 13.66
C ASN A 134 31.69 2.42 14.88
#